data_AF-A0A4S4FSW0-F1
#
_entry.id   AF-A0A4S4FSW0-F1
#
_cell.length_a   1.000
_cell.length_b   1.000
_cell.length_c   1.000
_cell.angle_alpha   90.00
_cell.angle_beta   90.00
_cell.angle_gamma   90.00
#
_symmetry.space_group_name_H-M   'P 1'
#
loop_
_entity.id
_entity.type
_entity.pdbx_description
1 polymer ?
#
loop_
_entity_poly.entity_id
_entity_poly.type
_entity_poly.pdbx_seq_one_letter_code
_entity_poly.pdbx_strand_id
1 'polypeptide(L)'
;MDDKPEPSVELSTHGVGPWVGEWPEGERYDPELLERGDTRNVIDRYRYWRMDAIVADLDEHRHPFHVAIENWQHDMNIGSIVRSANAFAADTVHIVGRRRWNKRGAMVTDRYQHVLHHADVAELVAWSRAEGLPIIAVDNVEGAVPIESFDWPERCLLLFGQEGPGMSEEALAAADAVVEIAQFGSTRSINASAAAAVAMHSWILRWATRPAAR
;
A
#
# COMPACT_ATOMS: atom_id res chain seq x y z
N MET A 1 -13.22 39.19 -12.11
CA MET A 1 -13.16 37.95 -12.92
C MET A 1 -11.86 37.29 -12.48
N ASP A 2 -11.83 36.82 -11.23
CA ASP A 2 -11.97 35.39 -10.85
C ASP A 2 -10.82 34.61 -11.47
N ASP A 3 -9.70 34.38 -10.78
CA ASP A 3 -9.47 33.55 -9.57
C ASP A 3 -9.81 32.07 -9.75
N LYS A 4 -8.76 31.29 -9.48
CA LYS A 4 -8.55 29.84 -9.47
C LYS A 4 -8.54 29.09 -10.80
N PRO A 5 -7.43 28.37 -11.13
CA PRO A 5 -7.56 27.20 -11.96
C PRO A 5 -8.52 26.22 -11.27
N GLU A 6 -9.60 25.87 -11.95
CA GLU A 6 -10.51 24.81 -11.51
C GLU A 6 -9.75 23.48 -11.35
N PRO A 7 -10.15 22.64 -10.37
CA PRO A 7 -9.36 21.52 -9.90
C PRO A 7 -9.19 20.46 -10.99
N SER A 8 -7.98 19.89 -11.04
CA SER A 8 -7.58 18.69 -11.80
C SER A 8 -8.77 17.79 -12.12
N VAL A 9 -9.27 17.96 -13.34
CA VAL A 9 -10.22 17.05 -13.96
C VAL A 9 -9.35 15.91 -14.45
N GLU A 10 -9.32 14.79 -13.73
CA GLU A 10 -8.50 13.61 -14.07
C GLU A 10 -8.39 13.41 -15.59
N LEU A 11 -7.22 13.70 -16.16
CA LEU A 11 -6.95 13.49 -17.59
C LEU A 11 -5.54 12.93 -17.80
N SER A 12 -5.38 11.68 -17.41
CA SER A 12 -5.25 10.57 -18.35
C SER A 12 -4.35 9.48 -17.78
N THR A 13 -4.63 8.26 -18.25
CA THR A 13 -3.82 7.04 -18.12
C THR A 13 -2.44 7.15 -18.82
N HIS A 14 -2.01 8.37 -19.17
CA HIS A 14 -0.82 8.72 -19.93
C HIS A 14 -0.14 9.93 -19.26
N GLY A 15 1.18 10.07 -19.47
CA GLY A 15 1.96 11.17 -18.93
C GLY A 15 1.50 12.56 -19.35
N VAL A 16 2.06 13.58 -18.69
CA VAL A 16 1.98 14.98 -19.14
C VAL A 16 3.23 15.35 -19.92
N GLY A 17 3.08 16.21 -20.94
CA GLY A 17 4.20 16.74 -21.71
C GLY A 17 5.03 17.77 -20.93
N PRO A 18 6.02 18.42 -21.57
CA PRO A 18 6.78 19.52 -20.96
C PRO A 18 5.89 20.59 -20.34
N TRP A 19 6.40 21.25 -19.30
CA TRP A 19 5.74 22.39 -18.69
C TRP A 19 5.57 23.53 -19.70
N VAL A 20 4.38 24.13 -19.71
CA VAL A 20 4.04 25.24 -20.63
C VAL A 20 3.99 26.55 -19.84
N GLY A 21 4.81 27.51 -20.27
CA GLY A 21 4.89 28.84 -19.65
C GLY A 21 6.09 29.00 -18.73
N GLU A 22 5.99 29.95 -17.81
CA GLU A 22 7.02 30.20 -16.80
C GLU A 22 7.11 29.01 -15.84
N TRP A 23 8.34 28.55 -15.57
CA TRP A 23 8.58 27.39 -14.71
C TRP A 23 8.21 27.71 -13.27
N PRO A 24 7.61 26.76 -12.54
CA PRO A 24 7.28 26.96 -11.15
C PRO A 24 8.56 27.04 -10.30
N GLU A 25 8.54 27.92 -9.29
CA GLU A 25 9.62 28.05 -8.32
C GLU A 25 9.54 26.98 -7.22
N GLY A 26 10.69 26.58 -6.68
CA GLY A 26 10.80 25.73 -5.49
C GLY A 26 11.56 24.43 -5.71
N GLU A 27 12.23 23.96 -4.65
CA GLU A 27 13.14 22.81 -4.71
C GLU A 27 12.43 21.48 -4.98
N ARG A 28 11.12 21.40 -4.72
CA ARG A 28 10.31 20.20 -4.96
C ARG A 28 10.14 19.86 -6.44
N TYR A 29 10.33 20.81 -7.36
CA TYR A 29 10.16 20.55 -8.79
C TYR A 29 11.46 19.99 -9.39
N ASP A 30 11.30 19.03 -10.30
CA ASP A 30 12.38 18.42 -11.05
C ASP A 30 12.55 19.12 -12.40
N PRO A 31 13.68 19.81 -12.66
CA PRO A 31 13.94 20.50 -13.92
C PRO A 31 13.84 19.60 -15.16
N GLU A 32 14.24 18.33 -15.06
CA GLU A 32 14.19 17.41 -16.21
C GLU A 32 12.74 17.06 -16.57
N LEU A 33 11.89 16.86 -15.55
CA LEU A 33 10.47 16.60 -15.76
C LEU A 33 9.75 17.83 -16.30
N LEU A 34 10.10 19.03 -15.83
CA LEU A 34 9.56 20.28 -16.37
C LEU A 34 9.94 20.46 -17.84
N GLU A 35 11.19 20.14 -18.22
CA GLU A 35 11.66 20.28 -19.60
C GLU A 35 11.09 19.23 -20.56
N ARG A 36 10.97 17.96 -20.11
CA ARG A 36 10.69 16.81 -21.00
C ARG A 36 9.29 16.23 -20.85
N GLY A 37 8.59 16.63 -19.80
CA GLY A 37 7.32 16.04 -19.38
C GLY A 37 7.49 14.95 -18.34
N ASP A 38 6.37 14.59 -17.71
CA ASP A 38 6.30 13.62 -16.63
C ASP A 38 5.37 12.46 -17.03
N THR A 39 5.97 11.34 -17.39
CA THR A 39 5.26 10.11 -17.78
C THR A 39 5.03 9.12 -16.63
N ARG A 40 5.35 9.49 -15.39
CA ARG A 40 5.24 8.59 -14.23
C ARG A 40 3.77 8.32 -13.92
N ASN A 41 3.49 7.23 -13.19
CA ASN A 41 2.13 6.93 -12.73
C ASN A 41 1.87 7.62 -11.38
N VAL A 42 1.71 8.94 -11.40
CA VAL A 42 1.40 9.76 -10.21
C VAL A 42 0.17 10.62 -10.50
N ILE A 43 -0.58 10.97 -9.45
CA ILE A 43 -1.71 11.89 -9.58
C ILE A 43 -1.23 13.29 -9.97
N ASP A 44 -2.12 14.10 -10.55
CA ASP A 44 -1.79 15.41 -11.13
C ASP A 44 -1.07 16.36 -10.16
N ARG A 45 -1.43 16.33 -8.87
CA ARG A 45 -0.78 17.14 -7.82
C ARG A 45 0.73 16.93 -7.75
N TYR A 46 1.20 15.70 -7.99
CA TYR A 46 2.60 15.32 -7.88
C TYR A 46 3.36 15.40 -9.21
N ARG A 47 2.72 15.87 -10.28
CA ARG A 47 3.39 16.02 -11.57
C ARG A 47 4.55 16.98 -11.47
N TYR A 48 5.66 16.59 -12.09
CA TYR A 48 6.93 17.31 -12.10
C TYR A 48 7.63 17.41 -10.75
N TRP A 49 7.06 16.84 -9.67
CA TRP A 49 7.74 16.83 -8.38
C TRP A 49 8.86 15.79 -8.38
N ARG A 50 9.96 16.11 -7.69
CA ARG A 50 11.00 15.16 -7.37
C ARG A 50 10.42 14.04 -6.52
N MET A 51 11.00 12.85 -6.66
CA MET A 51 10.53 11.65 -5.97
C MET A 51 10.59 11.78 -4.44
N ASP A 52 11.68 12.35 -3.91
CA ASP A 52 11.86 12.61 -2.48
C ASP A 52 10.84 13.62 -1.94
N ALA A 53 10.51 14.66 -2.72
CA ALA A 53 9.46 15.61 -2.37
C ALA A 53 8.06 14.95 -2.30
N ILE A 54 7.77 14.00 -3.20
CA ILE A 54 6.54 13.21 -3.14
C ILE A 54 6.53 12.34 -1.88
N VAL A 55 7.63 11.65 -1.57
CA VAL A 55 7.73 10.82 -0.36
C VAL A 55 7.53 11.66 0.90
N ALA A 56 8.17 12.83 0.99
CA ALA A 56 8.01 13.73 2.12
C ALA A 56 6.56 14.21 2.32
N ASP A 57 5.86 14.60 1.25
CA ASP A 57 4.44 15.00 1.32
C ASP A 57 3.51 13.84 1.71
N LEU A 58 3.80 12.62 1.22
CA LEU A 58 3.09 11.42 1.65
C LEU A 58 3.28 11.14 3.14
N ASP A 59 4.52 11.25 3.64
CA ASP A 59 4.89 10.96 5.03
C ASP A 59 4.17 11.87 6.04
N GLU A 60 3.72 13.05 5.64
CA GLU A 60 2.88 13.93 6.47
C GLU A 60 1.45 13.38 6.70
N HIS A 61 0.99 12.43 5.87
CA HIS A 61 -0.41 12.00 5.82
C HIS A 61 -0.61 10.49 5.73
N ARG A 62 0.45 9.68 5.91
CA ARG A 62 0.31 8.22 5.94
C ARG A 62 -0.59 7.77 7.07
N HIS A 63 -1.35 6.72 6.79
CA HIS A 63 -2.12 6.03 7.80
C HIS A 63 -1.23 5.08 8.59
N PRO A 64 -1.45 4.93 9.91
CA PRO A 64 -0.53 4.23 10.79
C PRO A 64 -0.68 2.70 10.76
N PHE A 65 -1.29 2.16 9.70
CA PHE A 65 -1.32 0.72 9.45
C PHE A 65 -0.17 0.32 8.53
N HIS A 66 0.35 -0.87 8.79
CA HIS A 66 1.44 -1.49 8.05
C HIS A 66 0.91 -2.71 7.30
N VAL A 67 1.63 -3.12 6.27
CA VAL A 67 1.30 -4.31 5.47
C VAL A 67 2.50 -5.22 5.45
N ALA A 68 2.36 -6.50 5.79
CA ALA A 68 3.41 -7.50 5.68
C ALA A 68 2.98 -8.63 4.75
N ILE A 69 3.92 -9.13 3.94
CA ILE A 69 3.67 -10.21 2.98
C ILE A 69 4.82 -11.22 3.02
N GLU A 70 4.46 -12.49 3.19
CA GLU A 70 5.41 -13.60 3.09
C GLU A 70 5.88 -13.83 1.64
N ASN A 71 7.19 -14.04 1.46
CA ASN A 71 7.85 -14.24 0.18
C ASN A 71 8.78 -15.46 0.22
N TRP A 72 8.22 -16.67 0.19
CA TRP A 72 9.00 -17.91 0.25
C TRP A 72 9.20 -18.58 -1.10
N GLN A 73 8.19 -18.54 -1.98
CA GLN A 73 8.21 -19.26 -3.27
C GLN A 73 7.74 -18.37 -4.41
N HIS A 74 6.55 -17.78 -4.30
CA HIS A 74 5.87 -17.06 -5.37
C HIS A 74 5.60 -15.60 -4.97
N ASP A 75 6.06 -14.67 -5.80
CA ASP A 75 6.09 -13.23 -5.51
C ASP A 75 5.17 -12.39 -6.42
N MET A 76 4.32 -13.04 -7.22
CA MET A 76 3.52 -12.37 -8.27
C MET A 76 2.59 -11.28 -7.73
N ASN A 77 2.11 -11.42 -6.50
CA ASN A 77 1.18 -10.47 -5.88
C ASN A 77 1.88 -9.29 -5.17
N ILE A 78 3.17 -9.42 -4.83
CA ILE A 78 3.86 -8.44 -3.96
C ILE A 78 3.83 -7.05 -4.56
N GLY A 79 4.10 -6.92 -5.87
CA GLY A 79 4.02 -5.61 -6.53
C GLY A 79 2.63 -4.99 -6.48
N SER A 80 1.58 -5.77 -6.69
CA SER A 80 0.20 -5.27 -6.60
C SER A 80 -0.17 -4.85 -5.18
N ILE A 81 0.28 -5.60 -4.17
CA ILE A 81 0.09 -5.26 -2.75
C ILE A 81 0.81 -3.95 -2.41
N VAL A 82 2.07 -3.78 -2.83
CA VAL A 82 2.82 -2.53 -2.64
C VAL A 82 2.11 -1.34 -3.29
N ARG A 83 1.55 -1.54 -4.49
CA ARG A 83 0.78 -0.51 -5.18
C ARG A 83 -0.49 -0.13 -4.42
N SER A 84 -1.25 -1.12 -3.93
CA SER A 84 -2.45 -0.88 -3.12
C SER A 84 -2.10 -0.19 -1.80
N ALA A 85 -1.00 -0.58 -1.14
CA ALA A 85 -0.51 0.04 0.08
C ALA A 85 -0.21 1.53 -0.12
N ASN A 86 0.49 1.89 -1.21
CA ASN A 86 0.72 3.29 -1.53
C ASN A 86 -0.57 4.04 -1.88
N ALA A 87 -1.50 3.42 -2.63
CA ALA A 87 -2.78 4.04 -2.99
C ALA A 87 -3.66 4.32 -1.76
N PHE A 88 -3.58 3.48 -0.73
CA PHE A 88 -4.24 3.68 0.56
C PHE A 88 -3.35 4.40 1.59
N ALA A 89 -2.21 4.98 1.18
CA ALA A 89 -1.26 5.69 2.04
C ALA A 89 -0.85 4.90 3.30
N ALA A 90 -0.70 3.58 3.20
CA ALA A 90 -0.15 2.75 4.27
C ALA A 90 1.24 3.27 4.68
N ASP A 91 1.58 3.12 5.97
CA ASP A 91 2.86 3.56 6.52
C ASP A 91 4.02 2.86 5.80
N THR A 92 4.14 1.56 6.01
CA THR A 92 5.26 0.75 5.51
C THR A 92 4.77 -0.61 5.03
N VAL A 93 5.42 -1.11 3.96
CA VAL A 93 5.27 -2.49 3.49
C VAL A 93 6.47 -3.33 3.94
N HIS A 94 6.22 -4.48 4.53
CA HIS A 94 7.22 -5.41 5.04
C HIS A 94 7.26 -6.66 4.16
N ILE A 95 8.43 -6.95 3.60
CA ILE A 95 8.68 -8.17 2.84
C ILE A 95 9.36 -9.18 3.75
N VAL A 96 8.71 -10.32 3.99
CA VAL A 96 9.23 -11.37 4.89
C VAL A 96 9.77 -12.54 4.07
N GLY A 97 10.98 -13.01 4.39
CA GLY A 97 11.62 -14.10 3.66
C GLY A 97 12.58 -13.59 2.59
N ARG A 98 12.35 -13.95 1.32
CA ARG A 98 13.25 -13.57 0.23
C ARG A 98 13.25 -12.06 0.03
N ARG A 99 14.44 -11.45 0.04
CA ARG A 99 14.60 -9.99 -0.17
C ARG A 99 14.21 -9.53 -1.58
N ARG A 100 14.40 -10.38 -2.59
CA ARG A 100 14.04 -10.07 -3.98
C ARG A 100 12.60 -10.52 -4.23
N TRP A 101 11.85 -9.65 -4.91
CA TRP A 101 10.45 -9.87 -5.26
C TRP A 101 10.11 -9.19 -6.59
N ASN A 102 9.02 -9.63 -7.20
CA ASN A 102 8.56 -9.16 -8.49
C ASN A 102 7.88 -7.78 -8.40
N LYS A 103 8.60 -6.77 -8.87
CA LYS A 103 8.17 -5.37 -8.86
C LYS A 103 7.20 -4.98 -9.98
N ARG A 104 6.90 -5.89 -10.92
CA ARG A 104 6.11 -5.55 -12.11
C ARG A 104 4.72 -5.02 -11.75
N GLY A 105 4.04 -5.63 -10.78
CA GLY A 105 2.73 -5.19 -10.32
C GLY A 105 2.74 -3.82 -9.62
N ALA A 106 3.90 -3.39 -9.12
CA ALA A 106 4.04 -2.11 -8.42
C ALA A 106 3.98 -0.92 -9.37
N MET A 107 4.24 -1.10 -10.67
CA MET A 107 4.23 -0.01 -11.65
C MET A 107 5.10 1.20 -11.22
N VAL A 108 6.28 0.91 -10.65
CA VAL A 108 7.26 1.89 -10.10
C VAL A 108 6.80 2.59 -8.82
N THR A 109 5.57 2.32 -8.34
CA THR A 109 5.05 2.88 -7.09
C THR A 109 5.86 2.46 -5.86
N ASP A 110 6.63 1.37 -5.94
CA ASP A 110 7.56 0.94 -4.89
C ASP A 110 8.62 2.00 -4.55
N ARG A 111 8.87 2.97 -5.44
CA ARG A 111 9.80 4.08 -5.18
C ARG A 111 9.24 5.17 -4.27
N TYR A 112 7.91 5.23 -4.11
CA TYR A 112 7.23 6.22 -3.26
C TYR A 112 6.70 5.59 -1.96
N GLN A 113 7.01 4.31 -1.72
CA GLN A 113 6.54 3.55 -0.57
C GLN A 113 7.72 3.13 0.30
N HIS A 114 7.56 3.23 1.62
CA HIS A 114 8.50 2.62 2.55
C HIS A 114 8.39 1.10 2.45
N VAL A 115 9.53 0.46 2.17
CA VAL A 115 9.63 -1.01 2.07
C VAL A 115 10.75 -1.50 2.98
N LEU A 116 10.40 -2.27 3.99
CA LEU A 116 11.32 -2.92 4.89
C LEU A 116 11.39 -4.42 4.61
N HIS A 117 12.56 -5.02 4.83
CA HIS A 117 12.80 -6.45 4.64
C HIS A 117 13.07 -7.10 5.98
N HIS A 118 12.49 -8.28 6.18
CA HIS A 118 12.76 -9.18 7.30
C HIS A 118 13.13 -10.55 6.74
N ALA A 119 14.14 -11.18 7.32
CA ALA A 119 14.63 -12.49 6.91
C ALA A 119 13.60 -13.60 7.15
N ASP A 120 12.81 -13.48 8.23
CA ASP A 120 11.79 -14.45 8.62
C ASP A 120 10.65 -13.84 9.46
N VAL A 121 9.68 -14.68 9.82
CA VAL A 121 8.51 -14.27 10.62
C VAL A 121 8.95 -13.82 12.00
N ALA A 122 9.91 -14.49 12.63
CA ALA A 122 10.42 -14.11 13.95
C ALA A 122 10.99 -12.68 13.98
N GLU A 123 11.74 -12.28 12.94
CA GLU A 123 12.26 -10.91 12.81
C GLU A 123 11.12 -9.89 12.63
N LEU A 124 10.13 -10.19 11.76
CA LEU A 124 8.94 -9.35 11.62
C LEU A 124 8.21 -9.18 12.96
N VAL A 125 8.01 -10.26 13.69
CA VAL A 125 7.31 -10.25 14.98
C VAL A 125 8.08 -9.41 15.98
N ALA A 126 9.39 -9.61 16.12
CA ALA A 126 10.22 -8.82 17.01
C ALA A 126 10.12 -7.32 16.70
N TRP A 127 10.17 -6.95 15.42
CA TRP A 127 9.97 -5.57 14.97
C TRP A 127 8.57 -5.05 15.33
N SER A 128 7.51 -5.79 15.01
CA SER A 128 6.12 -5.38 15.27
C SER A 128 5.86 -5.15 16.76
N ARG A 129 6.39 -6.03 17.61
CA ARG A 129 6.27 -5.90 19.08
C ARG A 129 7.04 -4.69 19.61
N ALA A 130 8.22 -4.39 19.06
CA ALA A 130 8.99 -3.20 19.43
C ALA A 130 8.25 -1.89 19.08
N GLU A 131 7.54 -1.86 17.96
CA GLU A 131 6.74 -0.71 17.51
C GLU A 131 5.34 -0.62 18.17
N GLY A 132 4.99 -1.62 18.99
CA GLY A 132 3.68 -1.73 19.62
C GLY A 132 2.54 -1.92 18.62
N LEU A 133 2.79 -2.61 17.52
CA LEU A 133 1.82 -2.90 16.46
C LEU A 133 1.26 -4.31 16.64
N PRO A 134 -0.06 -4.48 16.89
CA PRO A 134 -0.69 -5.79 16.83
C PRO A 134 -0.69 -6.33 15.40
N ILE A 135 -0.41 -7.62 15.26
CA ILE A 135 -0.38 -8.35 13.99
C ILE A 135 -1.77 -8.91 13.72
N ILE A 136 -2.39 -8.46 12.63
CA ILE A 136 -3.69 -8.95 12.17
C ILE A 136 -3.47 -9.79 10.92
N ALA A 137 -3.56 -11.10 11.07
CA ALA A 137 -3.47 -12.05 9.97
C ALA A 137 -4.74 -11.99 9.11
N VAL A 138 -4.59 -11.96 7.78
CA VAL A 138 -5.73 -12.04 6.85
C VAL A 138 -5.68 -13.38 6.11
N ASP A 139 -6.51 -14.32 6.55
CA ASP A 139 -6.57 -15.68 6.01
C ASP A 139 -7.94 -16.33 6.30
N ASN A 140 -8.29 -17.36 5.53
CA ASN A 140 -9.56 -18.07 5.66
C ASN A 140 -9.42 -19.40 6.43
N VAL A 141 -9.02 -19.30 7.70
CA VAL A 141 -8.87 -20.43 8.61
C VAL A 141 -10.05 -20.54 9.58
N GLU A 142 -10.25 -21.73 10.13
CA GLU A 142 -11.29 -21.96 11.14
C GLU A 142 -11.10 -21.05 12.36
N GLY A 143 -12.18 -20.36 12.76
CA GLY A 143 -12.16 -19.42 13.89
C GLY A 143 -11.73 -18.00 13.54
N ALA A 144 -11.43 -17.69 12.28
CA ALA A 144 -11.20 -16.33 11.82
C ALA A 144 -12.48 -15.46 11.98
N VAL A 145 -12.29 -14.18 12.27
CA VAL A 145 -13.39 -13.22 12.39
C VAL A 145 -13.73 -12.65 11.01
N PRO A 146 -15.00 -12.61 10.61
CA PRO A 146 -15.39 -11.96 9.36
C PRO A 146 -14.98 -10.49 9.31
N ILE A 147 -14.35 -10.09 8.22
CA ILE A 147 -13.83 -8.73 8.02
C ILE A 147 -14.93 -7.66 8.11
N GLU A 148 -16.17 -8.02 7.79
CA GLU A 148 -17.33 -7.13 7.80
C GLU A 148 -17.73 -6.71 9.22
N SER A 149 -17.35 -7.50 10.23
CA SER A 149 -17.65 -7.24 11.65
C SER A 149 -16.40 -7.03 12.51
N PHE A 150 -15.20 -7.15 11.93
CA PHE A 150 -13.95 -6.96 12.65
C PHE A 150 -13.74 -5.49 13.04
N ASP A 151 -13.43 -5.24 14.32
CA ASP A 151 -13.10 -3.90 14.82
C ASP A 151 -11.60 -3.65 14.69
N TRP A 152 -11.20 -3.00 13.59
CA TRP A 152 -9.80 -2.71 13.29
C TRP A 152 -9.15 -1.83 14.35
N PRO A 153 -7.96 -2.20 14.87
CA PRO A 153 -7.10 -1.25 15.59
C PRO A 153 -6.63 -0.13 14.65
N GLU A 154 -6.55 1.10 15.15
CA GLU A 154 -6.04 2.23 14.37
C GLU A 154 -4.58 1.97 13.93
N ARG A 155 -3.72 1.55 14.86
CA ARG A 155 -2.34 1.13 14.56
C ARG A 155 -2.27 -0.39 14.54
N CYS A 156 -1.90 -0.98 13.41
CA CYS A 156 -1.75 -2.43 13.27
C CYS A 156 -0.84 -2.80 12.10
N LEU A 157 -0.42 -4.07 12.05
CA LEU A 157 0.27 -4.68 10.93
C LEU A 157 -0.61 -5.77 10.31
N LEU A 158 -1.08 -5.54 9.08
CA LEU A 158 -1.88 -6.51 8.33
C LEU A 158 -0.94 -7.52 7.67
N LEU A 159 -1.02 -8.79 8.07
CA LEU A 159 -0.14 -9.85 7.60
C LEU A 159 -0.84 -10.76 6.60
N PHE A 160 -0.18 -10.96 5.45
CA PHE A 160 -0.65 -11.79 4.35
C PHE A 160 0.34 -12.92 4.06
N GLY A 161 -0.20 -14.09 3.75
CA GLY A 161 0.56 -15.24 3.27
C GLY A 161 1.00 -15.11 1.80
N GLN A 162 1.85 -16.03 1.38
CA GLN A 162 2.28 -16.11 -0.03
C GLN A 162 1.22 -16.76 -0.92
N GLU A 163 1.35 -16.56 -2.24
CA GLU A 163 0.51 -17.27 -3.21
C GLU A 163 0.80 -18.79 -3.18
N GLY A 164 -0.25 -19.61 -3.24
CA GLY A 164 -0.16 -21.07 -3.24
C GLY A 164 -0.39 -21.67 -1.85
N PRO A 165 0.66 -21.91 -1.03
CA PRO A 165 0.49 -22.49 0.30
C PRO A 165 -0.32 -21.66 1.30
N GLY A 166 -0.52 -20.36 1.04
CA GLY A 166 -1.12 -19.44 2.00
C GLY A 166 -0.11 -18.97 3.04
N MET A 167 -0.60 -18.60 4.22
CA MET A 167 0.23 -18.13 5.33
C MET A 167 0.86 -19.29 6.09
N SER A 168 2.08 -19.10 6.57
CA SER A 168 2.76 -20.09 7.41
C SER A 168 2.09 -20.26 8.78
N GLU A 169 2.21 -21.45 9.37
CA GLU A 169 1.73 -21.72 10.73
C GLU A 169 2.39 -20.81 11.76
N GLU A 170 3.66 -20.45 11.56
CA GLU A 170 4.41 -19.53 12.41
C GLU A 170 3.79 -18.12 12.38
N ALA A 171 3.45 -17.63 11.19
CA ALA A 171 2.79 -16.34 11.01
C ALA A 171 1.39 -16.31 11.64
N LEU A 172 0.60 -17.37 11.43
CA LEU A 172 -0.72 -17.53 12.06
C LEU A 172 -0.62 -17.57 13.60
N ALA A 173 0.33 -18.31 14.15
CA ALA A 173 0.53 -18.43 15.59
C ALA A 173 0.99 -17.12 16.26
N ALA A 174 1.66 -16.25 15.50
CA ALA A 174 2.14 -14.96 15.98
C ALA A 174 1.08 -13.85 15.94
N ALA A 175 -0.03 -14.07 15.22
CA ALA A 175 -1.08 -13.08 15.03
C ALA A 175 -1.89 -12.85 16.32
N ASP A 176 -2.24 -11.59 16.58
CA ASP A 176 -3.11 -11.20 17.69
C ASP A 176 -4.60 -11.40 17.36
N ALA A 177 -4.94 -11.38 16.06
CA ALA A 177 -6.23 -11.78 15.53
C ALA A 177 -6.07 -12.31 14.10
N VAL A 178 -7.01 -13.17 13.69
CA VAL A 178 -7.12 -13.64 12.31
C VAL A 178 -8.46 -13.21 11.75
N VAL A 179 -8.42 -12.59 10.58
CA VAL A 179 -9.57 -11.99 9.89
C VAL A 179 -9.74 -12.68 8.55
N GLU A 180 -10.97 -13.08 8.23
CA GLU A 180 -11.31 -13.64 6.93
C GLU A 180 -12.21 -12.71 6.11
N ILE A 181 -12.09 -12.77 4.79
CA ILE A 181 -13.02 -12.11 3.88
C ILE A 181 -14.12 -13.12 3.57
N ALA A 182 -15.39 -12.79 3.82
CA ALA A 182 -16.48 -13.71 3.54
C ALA A 182 -16.56 -14.03 2.03
N GLN A 183 -16.59 -15.33 1.69
CA GLN A 183 -16.65 -15.81 0.31
C GLN A 183 -17.90 -16.64 0.08
N PHE A 184 -18.58 -16.39 -1.03
CA PHE A 184 -19.85 -17.04 -1.40
C PHE A 184 -19.77 -17.83 -2.72
N GLY A 185 -18.57 -17.91 -3.30
CA GLY A 185 -18.30 -18.61 -4.56
C GLY A 185 -17.76 -20.02 -4.36
N SER A 186 -17.31 -20.64 -5.47
CA SER A 186 -16.75 -22.00 -5.49
C SER A 186 -15.23 -22.07 -5.35
N THR A 187 -14.54 -20.92 -5.31
CA THR A 187 -13.08 -20.88 -5.13
C THR A 187 -12.70 -21.25 -3.70
N ARG A 188 -11.48 -21.78 -3.52
CA ARG A 188 -10.90 -22.01 -2.19
C ARG A 188 -10.54 -20.71 -1.49
N SER A 189 -10.05 -19.74 -2.25
CA SER A 189 -9.63 -18.44 -1.73
C SER A 189 -9.68 -17.37 -2.83
N ILE A 190 -9.69 -16.11 -2.39
CA ILE A 190 -9.52 -14.92 -3.20
C ILE A 190 -8.01 -14.70 -3.41
N ASN A 191 -7.64 -14.09 -4.53
CA ASN A 191 -6.24 -13.74 -4.79
C ASN A 191 -5.66 -12.87 -3.66
N ALA A 192 -4.41 -13.13 -3.24
CA ALA A 192 -3.81 -12.43 -2.10
C ALA A 192 -3.70 -10.91 -2.28
N SER A 193 -3.44 -10.42 -3.50
CA SER A 193 -3.42 -8.96 -3.73
C SER A 193 -4.80 -8.33 -3.64
N ALA A 194 -5.85 -9.05 -4.07
CA ALA A 194 -7.23 -8.61 -3.90
C ALA A 194 -7.65 -8.66 -2.41
N ALA A 195 -7.26 -9.71 -1.68
CA ALA A 195 -7.48 -9.79 -0.24
C ALA A 195 -6.84 -8.61 0.50
N ALA A 196 -5.59 -8.28 0.15
CA ALA A 196 -4.88 -7.15 0.73
C ALA A 196 -5.58 -5.81 0.45
N ALA A 197 -6.04 -5.60 -0.79
CA ALA A 197 -6.80 -4.40 -1.14
C ALA A 197 -8.11 -4.28 -0.35
N VAL A 198 -8.85 -5.39 -0.18
CA VAL A 198 -10.10 -5.43 0.60
C VAL A 198 -9.82 -5.15 2.09
N ALA A 199 -8.79 -5.76 2.66
CA ALA A 199 -8.40 -5.58 4.05
C ALA A 199 -7.98 -4.13 4.34
N MET A 200 -7.10 -3.56 3.52
CA MET A 200 -6.71 -2.15 3.62
C MET A 200 -7.92 -1.23 3.48
N HIS A 201 -8.80 -1.47 2.50
CA HIS A 201 -9.99 -0.64 2.33
C HIS A 201 -10.97 -0.76 3.51
N SER A 202 -11.11 -1.94 4.13
CA SER A 202 -11.91 -2.12 5.34
C SER A 202 -11.37 -1.28 6.50
N TRP A 203 -10.05 -1.25 6.70
CA TRP A 203 -9.40 -0.35 7.66
C TRP A 203 -9.69 1.13 7.34
N ILE A 204 -9.57 1.53 6.06
CA ILE A 204 -9.84 2.90 5.60
C ILE A 204 -11.26 3.33 5.93
N LEU A 205 -12.25 2.45 5.73
CA LEU A 205 -13.66 2.75 6.03
C LEU A 205 -13.90 3.06 7.52
N ARG A 206 -13.07 2.50 8.40
CA ARG A 206 -13.13 2.67 9.86
C ARG A 206 -12.42 3.94 10.33
N TRP A 207 -11.20 4.21 9.84
CA TRP A 207 -10.30 5.20 10.43
C TRP A 207 -9.99 6.41 9.55
N ALA A 208 -10.01 6.27 8.22
CA ALA A 208 -9.62 7.37 7.36
C ALA A 208 -10.71 8.46 7.31
N THR A 209 -10.29 9.72 7.39
CA THR A 209 -11.19 10.84 7.15
C THR A 209 -11.60 10.83 5.68
N ARG A 210 -12.89 10.59 5.43
CA ARG A 210 -13.39 10.51 4.05
C ARG A 210 -13.32 11.90 3.41
N PRO A 211 -12.88 12.00 2.14
CA PRO A 211 -13.07 13.23 1.39
C PRO A 211 -14.56 13.58 1.40
N ALA A 212 -14.89 14.88 1.45
CA ALA A 212 -16.25 15.31 1.17
C ALA A 212 -16.69 14.72 -0.19
N ALA A 213 -17.95 14.28 -0.28
CA ALA A 213 -18.50 13.82 -1.56
C ALA A 213 -18.25 14.91 -2.61
N ARG A 214 -17.58 14.54 -3.70
CA ARG A 214 -17.36 15.41 -4.85
C ARG A 214 -18.66 15.60 -5.61
#